data_AF-A0A1H3X567-F1
#
_entry.id   AF-A0A1H3X567-F1
#
_cell.length_a   1.000
_cell.length_b   1.000
_cell.length_c   1.000
_cell.angle_alpha   90.00
_cell.angle_beta   90.00
_cell.angle_gamma   90.00
#
_symmetry.space_group_name_H-M   'P 1'
#
loop_
_entity.id
_entity.type
_entity.pdbx_description
1 polymer ?
#
loop_
_entity_poly.entity_id
_entity_poly.type
_entity_poly.pdbx_seq_one_letter_code
_entity_poly.pdbx_strand_id
1 'polypeptide(L)'
;MLINIVLPILSVVLGFLIVLILKPKQSKNLKLLLAFSGAFLLSITVFHFLPEVYHEDSHSVGVFIMAGILLQIILEFFSKGAEHGHIHLDKNDKSFPWLLFVSLSIHSVLEGIPVDGHHNLIYGIIIHKLPVAIILATFFRASKMKTSKAIAFLLLFALMTPLGVLIAANFSIIHTYYTEISGVVIGILLHISTTILFESNENHKFNISKLLTIIIAIVIAYLI
;
A
#
# COMPACT_ATOMS: atom_id res chain seq x y z
N MET A 1 16.26 9.28 -5.76
CA MET A 1 16.57 7.91 -6.27
C MET A 1 17.00 6.86 -5.23
N LEU A 2 18.19 6.86 -4.61
CA LEU A 2 18.63 5.72 -3.76
C LEU A 2 17.69 5.45 -2.56
N ILE A 3 17.27 6.52 -1.88
CA ILE A 3 16.33 6.45 -0.74
C ILE A 3 14.99 5.81 -1.18
N ASN A 4 14.50 6.20 -2.36
CA ASN A 4 13.24 5.73 -2.95
C ASN A 4 13.28 4.25 -3.36
N ILE A 5 14.48 3.66 -3.46
CA ILE A 5 14.69 2.23 -3.71
C ILE A 5 14.86 1.46 -2.40
N VAL A 6 15.70 1.97 -1.48
CA VAL A 6 16.10 1.22 -0.28
C VAL A 6 15.00 1.20 0.78
N LEU A 7 14.34 2.33 1.03
CA LEU A 7 13.36 2.40 2.13
C LEU A 7 12.13 1.48 1.94
N PRO A 8 11.53 1.35 0.73
CA PRO A 8 10.43 0.41 0.53
C PRO A 8 10.84 -1.04 0.78
N ILE A 9 12.05 -1.42 0.37
CA ILE A 9 12.60 -2.77 0.62
C ILE A 9 12.75 -3.00 2.13
N LEU A 10 13.37 -2.05 2.84
CA LEU A 10 13.57 -2.15 4.28
C LEU A 10 12.23 -2.22 5.03
N SER A 11 11.22 -1.49 4.60
CA SER A 11 9.88 -1.54 5.20
C SER A 11 9.26 -2.94 5.12
N VAL A 12 9.33 -3.59 3.95
CA VAL A 12 8.82 -4.95 3.77
C VAL A 12 9.62 -5.97 4.58
N VAL A 13 10.96 -5.88 4.54
CA VAL A 13 11.85 -6.77 5.31
C VAL A 13 11.59 -6.62 6.81
N LEU A 14 11.46 -5.40 7.32
CA LEU A 14 11.16 -5.13 8.72
C LEU A 14 9.81 -5.73 9.13
N GLY A 15 8.77 -5.56 8.30
CA GLY A 15 7.46 -6.14 8.55
C GLY A 15 7.50 -7.67 8.63
N PHE A 16 8.30 -8.30 7.76
CA PHE A 16 8.52 -9.75 7.81
C PHE A 16 9.25 -10.19 9.08
N LEU A 17 10.33 -9.50 9.47
CA LEU A 17 11.11 -9.81 10.68
C LEU A 17 10.26 -9.68 11.95
N ILE A 18 9.41 -8.64 12.04
CA ILE A 18 8.45 -8.47 13.13
C ILE A 18 7.59 -9.71 13.31
N VAL A 19 7.11 -10.30 12.20
CA VAL A 19 6.27 -11.50 12.27
C VAL A 19 7.05 -12.74 12.69
N LEU A 20 8.30 -12.90 12.26
CA LEU A 20 9.14 -14.01 12.68
C LEU A 20 9.42 -14.00 14.19
N ILE A 21 9.66 -12.81 14.76
CA ILE A 21 10.01 -12.62 16.17
C ILE A 21 8.76 -12.62 17.05
N LEU A 22 7.82 -11.69 16.80
CA LEU A 22 6.66 -11.45 17.66
C LEU A 22 5.51 -12.41 17.41
N LYS A 23 5.50 -13.07 16.24
CA LYS A 23 4.51 -14.10 15.89
C LYS A 23 3.06 -13.60 16.11
N PRO A 24 2.71 -12.36 15.70
CA PRO A 24 1.45 -11.74 16.05
C PRO A 24 0.27 -12.58 15.55
N LYS A 25 -0.82 -12.56 16.31
CA LYS A 25 -2.12 -13.06 15.86
C LYS A 25 -2.87 -11.90 15.19
N GLN A 26 -3.79 -12.21 14.27
CA GLN A 26 -4.74 -11.24 13.77
C GLN A 26 -5.54 -10.69 14.96
N SER A 27 -5.16 -9.50 15.42
CA SER A 27 -5.57 -8.93 16.70
C SER A 27 -6.01 -7.48 16.50
N LYS A 28 -6.70 -6.93 17.51
CA LYS A 28 -7.13 -5.53 17.53
C LYS A 28 -5.99 -4.54 17.22
N ASN A 29 -4.76 -4.84 17.65
CA ASN A 29 -3.60 -3.97 17.42
C ASN A 29 -3.20 -3.92 15.94
N LEU A 30 -3.32 -5.03 15.21
CA LEU A 30 -3.05 -5.05 13.76
C LEU A 30 -4.08 -4.20 13.00
N LYS A 31 -5.34 -4.21 13.45
CA LYS A 31 -6.40 -3.36 12.87
C LYS A 31 -6.17 -1.87 13.15
N LEU A 32 -5.68 -1.52 14.34
CA LEU A 32 -5.29 -0.14 14.66
C LEU A 32 -4.09 0.30 13.83
N LEU A 33 -3.08 -0.57 13.66
CA LEU A 33 -1.93 -0.29 12.80
C LEU A 33 -2.36 -0.06 11.34
N LEU A 34 -3.29 -0.87 10.83
CA LEU A 34 -3.90 -0.65 9.52
C LEU A 34 -4.64 0.68 9.44
N ALA A 35 -5.50 0.99 10.42
CA ALA A 35 -6.23 2.25 10.45
C ALA A 35 -5.29 3.47 10.48
N PHE A 36 -4.17 3.38 11.22
CA PHE A 36 -3.11 4.38 11.19
C PHE A 36 -2.54 4.55 9.78
N SER A 37 -2.13 3.44 9.17
CA SER A 37 -1.54 3.45 7.82
C SER A 37 -2.51 3.98 6.77
N GLY A 38 -3.77 3.58 6.80
CA GLY A 38 -4.80 4.06 5.86
C GLY A 38 -5.03 5.56 6.03
N ALA A 39 -5.19 6.04 7.27
CA ALA A 39 -5.34 7.46 7.55
C ALA A 39 -4.12 8.28 7.13
N PHE A 40 -2.91 7.77 7.39
CA PHE A 40 -1.67 8.44 7.01
C PHE A 40 -1.54 8.55 5.49
N LEU A 41 -1.79 7.44 4.78
CA LEU A 41 -1.73 7.40 3.31
C LEU A 41 -2.75 8.35 2.69
N LEU A 42 -4.01 8.33 3.16
CA LEU A 42 -5.05 9.27 2.73
C LEU A 42 -4.61 10.72 2.93
N SER A 43 -4.01 11.02 4.09
CA SER A 43 -3.59 12.38 4.44
C SER A 43 -2.44 12.85 3.55
N ILE A 44 -1.43 12.03 3.30
CA ILE A 44 -0.34 12.35 2.35
C ILE A 44 -0.90 12.59 0.94
N THR A 45 -1.82 11.74 0.50
CA THR A 45 -2.48 11.90 -0.80
C THR A 45 -3.23 13.23 -0.89
N VAL A 46 -3.99 13.61 0.14
CA VAL A 46 -4.82 14.83 0.13
C VAL A 46 -4.00 16.11 0.34
N PHE A 47 -3.01 16.10 1.25
CA PHE A 47 -2.27 17.31 1.61
C PHE A 47 -1.13 17.65 0.65
N HIS A 48 -0.50 16.65 0.05
CA HIS A 48 0.68 16.86 -0.79
C HIS A 48 0.43 16.44 -2.23
N PHE A 49 -0.01 15.20 -2.44
CA PHE A 49 0.01 14.63 -3.77
C PHE A 49 -1.08 15.19 -4.69
N LEU A 50 -2.31 15.32 -4.17
CA LEU A 50 -3.45 15.86 -4.92
C LEU A 50 -3.22 17.34 -5.33
N PRO A 51 -2.79 18.25 -4.45
CA PRO A 51 -2.48 19.63 -4.85
C PRO A 51 -1.38 19.72 -5.92
N GLU A 52 -0.35 18.88 -5.85
CA GLU A 52 0.77 18.89 -6.80
C GLU A 52 0.32 18.55 -8.22
N VAL A 53 -0.55 17.55 -8.42
CA VAL A 53 -1.01 17.16 -9.77
C VAL A 53 -2.03 18.13 -10.38
N TYR A 54 -2.75 18.90 -9.56
CA TYR A 54 -3.73 19.88 -10.05
C TYR A 54 -3.12 21.26 -10.31
N HIS A 55 -1.84 21.47 -10.01
CA HIS A 55 -1.17 22.74 -10.25
C HIS A 55 -1.05 23.09 -11.74
N GLU A 56 -1.14 22.09 -12.64
CA GLU A 56 -1.01 22.27 -14.10
C GLU A 56 -2.35 22.54 -14.83
N ASP A 57 -3.44 22.86 -14.12
CA ASP A 57 -4.78 23.19 -14.67
C ASP A 57 -5.36 22.16 -15.68
N SER A 58 -4.90 20.91 -15.59
CA SER A 58 -5.33 19.84 -16.48
C SER A 58 -6.62 19.16 -15.99
N HIS A 59 -7.72 19.38 -16.71
CA HIS A 59 -9.01 18.76 -16.41
C HIS A 59 -9.01 17.23 -16.55
N SER A 60 -8.01 16.64 -17.24
CA SER A 60 -7.91 15.19 -17.43
C SER A 60 -7.48 14.45 -16.17
N VAL A 61 -6.85 15.10 -15.20
CA VAL A 61 -6.33 14.49 -13.96
C VAL A 61 -7.43 13.73 -13.21
N GLY A 62 -8.63 14.32 -13.11
CA GLY A 62 -9.77 13.68 -12.46
C GLY A 62 -10.19 12.36 -13.12
N VAL A 63 -10.07 12.27 -14.45
CA VAL A 63 -10.36 11.03 -15.20
C VAL A 63 -9.34 9.94 -14.85
N PHE A 64 -8.06 10.28 -14.76
CA PHE A 64 -7.02 9.34 -14.38
C PHE A 64 -7.12 8.89 -12.92
N ILE A 65 -7.53 9.79 -12.00
CA ILE A 65 -7.88 9.41 -10.61
C ILE A 65 -9.00 8.37 -10.60
N MET A 66 -10.08 8.61 -11.37
CA MET A 66 -11.17 7.64 -11.45
C MET A 66 -10.73 6.31 -12.08
N ALA A 67 -9.88 6.36 -13.11
CA ALA A 67 -9.30 5.17 -13.71
C ALA A 67 -8.43 4.39 -12.70
N GLY A 68 -7.67 5.08 -11.86
CA GLY A 68 -6.89 4.49 -10.78
C GLY A 68 -7.74 3.77 -9.73
N ILE A 69 -8.85 4.38 -9.31
CA ILE A 69 -9.82 3.73 -8.40
C ILE A 69 -10.37 2.45 -9.03
N LEU A 70 -10.83 2.52 -10.28
CA LEU A 70 -11.37 1.35 -10.99
C LEU A 70 -10.32 0.25 -11.17
N LEU A 71 -9.09 0.63 -11.52
CA LEU A 71 -7.98 -0.30 -11.63
C LEU A 71 -7.72 -0.99 -10.28
N GLN A 72 -7.71 -0.23 -9.18
CA GLN A 72 -7.48 -0.81 -7.87
C GLN A 72 -8.61 -1.74 -7.44
N ILE A 73 -9.87 -1.44 -7.75
CA ILE A 73 -11.01 -2.35 -7.49
C ILE A 73 -10.79 -3.69 -8.22
N ILE A 74 -10.31 -3.66 -9.47
CA ILE A 74 -9.99 -4.88 -10.23
C ILE A 74 -8.83 -5.64 -9.57
N LEU A 75 -7.77 -4.95 -9.18
CA LEU A 75 -6.63 -5.56 -8.49
C LEU A 75 -7.06 -6.18 -7.16
N GLU A 76 -7.88 -5.49 -6.37
CA GLU A 76 -8.40 -5.96 -5.09
C GLU A 76 -9.20 -7.26 -5.24
N PHE A 77 -10.00 -7.39 -6.30
CA PHE A 77 -10.71 -8.63 -6.60
C PHE A 77 -9.77 -9.84 -6.71
N PHE A 78 -8.61 -9.67 -7.36
CA PHE A 78 -7.58 -10.70 -7.46
C PHE A 78 -6.74 -10.86 -6.18
N SER A 79 -6.57 -9.79 -5.39
CA SER A 79 -5.84 -9.83 -4.12
C SER A 79 -6.69 -10.38 -2.97
N LYS A 80 -8.01 -10.50 -3.14
CA LYS A 80 -8.97 -10.89 -2.11
C LYS A 80 -8.85 -10.01 -0.86
N GLY A 81 -8.55 -8.72 -1.02
CA GLY A 81 -8.44 -7.77 0.10
C GLY A 81 -7.22 -7.99 1.00
N ALA A 82 -6.15 -8.59 0.50
CA ALA A 82 -4.96 -8.86 1.30
C ALA A 82 -4.24 -7.60 1.79
N GLU A 83 -4.28 -6.52 1.01
CA GLU A 83 -3.72 -5.20 1.35
C GLU A 83 -4.37 -4.55 2.57
N HIS A 84 -5.59 -4.94 2.93
CA HIS A 84 -6.35 -4.38 4.06
C HIS A 84 -6.71 -5.40 5.14
N GLY A 85 -6.25 -6.65 5.00
CA GLY A 85 -6.26 -7.66 6.07
C GLY A 85 -7.32 -8.76 5.95
N HIS A 86 -8.10 -8.80 4.86
CA HIS A 86 -9.25 -9.69 4.68
C HIS A 86 -8.97 -10.96 3.87
N ILE A 87 -7.89 -11.68 4.17
CA ILE A 87 -7.49 -12.84 3.36
C ILE A 87 -8.32 -14.10 3.70
N HIS A 88 -9.24 -14.46 2.80
CA HIS A 88 -9.99 -15.72 2.81
C HIS A 88 -9.41 -16.72 1.79
N LEU A 89 -8.19 -17.18 2.06
CA LEU A 89 -7.60 -18.29 1.31
C LEU A 89 -7.83 -19.59 2.09
N ASP A 90 -8.12 -20.65 1.35
CA ASP A 90 -8.45 -21.94 1.93
C ASP A 90 -7.26 -22.47 2.75
N LYS A 91 -7.50 -22.84 4.02
CA LYS A 91 -6.44 -23.20 4.98
C LYS A 91 -5.66 -24.46 4.57
N ASN A 92 -6.21 -25.22 3.62
CA ASN A 92 -5.60 -26.43 3.09
C ASN A 92 -4.80 -26.20 1.80
N ASP A 93 -4.93 -25.04 1.17
CA ASP A 93 -4.18 -24.73 -0.04
C ASP A 93 -2.77 -24.23 0.31
N LYS A 94 -1.76 -25.05 -0.02
CA LYS A 94 -0.33 -24.79 0.20
C LYS A 94 0.37 -24.29 -1.07
N SER A 95 -0.40 -24.02 -2.13
CA SER A 95 0.11 -23.50 -3.40
C SER A 95 0.59 -22.05 -3.23
N PHE A 96 1.40 -21.59 -4.17
CA PHE A 96 1.83 -20.19 -4.17
C PHE A 96 0.66 -19.34 -4.71
N PRO A 97 0.22 -18.30 -4.00
CA PRO A 97 -0.97 -17.55 -4.40
C PRO A 97 -0.64 -16.56 -5.53
N TRP A 98 -0.57 -17.06 -6.76
CA TRP A 98 -0.12 -16.28 -7.93
C TRP A 98 -1.00 -15.06 -8.23
N LEU A 99 -2.33 -15.20 -8.18
CA LEU A 99 -3.25 -14.07 -8.43
C LEU A 99 -3.04 -12.93 -7.42
N LEU A 100 -2.90 -13.29 -6.14
CA LEU A 100 -2.54 -12.35 -5.08
C LEU A 100 -1.20 -11.67 -5.36
N PHE A 101 -0.17 -12.46 -5.70
CA PHE A 101 1.17 -11.95 -5.96
C PHE A 101 1.18 -10.96 -7.14
N VAL A 102 0.58 -11.34 -8.27
CA VAL A 102 0.57 -10.52 -9.48
C VAL A 102 -0.21 -9.22 -9.25
N SER A 103 -1.38 -9.31 -8.61
CA SER A 103 -2.19 -8.13 -8.30
C SER A 103 -1.42 -7.13 -7.42
N LEU A 104 -0.87 -7.61 -6.30
CA LEU A 104 -0.08 -6.76 -5.39
C LEU A 104 1.18 -6.23 -6.06
N SER A 105 1.78 -6.99 -6.98
CA SER A 105 2.96 -6.55 -7.72
C SER A 105 2.64 -5.40 -8.66
N ILE A 106 1.53 -5.49 -9.42
CA ILE A 106 1.09 -4.40 -10.31
C ILE A 106 0.81 -3.14 -9.48
N HIS A 107 0.02 -3.28 -8.42
CA HIS A 107 -0.25 -2.20 -7.46
C HIS A 107 1.06 -1.55 -6.97
N SER A 108 2.00 -2.38 -6.51
CA SER A 108 3.27 -1.92 -5.93
C SER A 108 4.24 -1.32 -6.95
N VAL A 109 4.20 -1.73 -8.22
CA VAL A 109 4.96 -1.08 -9.30
C VAL A 109 4.39 0.30 -9.57
N LEU A 110 3.06 0.42 -9.70
CA LEU A 110 2.40 1.67 -10.05
C LEU A 110 2.65 2.75 -8.99
N GLU A 111 2.52 2.43 -7.70
CA GLU A 111 2.83 3.39 -6.63
C GLU A 111 4.29 3.87 -6.64
N GLY A 112 5.21 3.08 -7.20
CA GLY A 112 6.64 3.39 -7.25
C GLY A 112 7.01 4.38 -8.35
N ILE A 113 6.19 4.53 -9.39
CA ILE A 113 6.50 5.38 -10.55
C ILE A 113 6.64 6.87 -10.16
N PRO A 114 5.67 7.49 -9.46
CA PRO A 114 5.71 8.93 -9.22
C PRO A 114 6.56 9.30 -7.98
N VAL A 115 7.21 8.35 -7.30
CA VAL A 115 7.88 8.60 -6.00
C VAL A 115 9.00 9.63 -6.09
N ASP A 116 9.75 9.68 -7.18
CA ASP A 116 10.90 10.59 -7.29
C ASP A 116 10.48 12.06 -7.46
N GLY A 117 9.30 12.33 -8.01
CA GLY A 117 8.78 13.69 -8.17
C GLY A 117 7.90 14.18 -7.02
N HIS A 118 7.51 13.32 -6.07
CA HIS A 118 6.70 13.69 -4.90
C HIS A 118 7.40 13.33 -3.60
N HIS A 119 8.12 14.30 -3.02
CA HIS A 119 9.06 14.06 -1.92
C HIS A 119 8.42 13.39 -0.70
N ASN A 120 7.18 13.76 -0.37
CA ASN A 120 6.49 13.25 0.80
C ASN A 120 5.80 11.90 0.56
N LEU A 121 5.64 11.47 -0.69
CA LEU A 121 4.98 10.22 -1.05
C LEU A 121 5.74 8.99 -0.53
N ILE A 122 7.08 9.06 -0.48
CA ILE A 122 7.90 7.95 0.05
C ILE A 122 7.54 7.61 1.50
N TYR A 123 7.24 8.61 2.33
CA TYR A 123 6.83 8.40 3.71
C TYR A 123 5.49 7.67 3.79
N GLY A 124 4.54 8.03 2.91
CA GLY A 124 3.27 7.31 2.75
C GLY A 124 3.48 5.85 2.41
N ILE A 125 4.31 5.57 1.41
CA ILE A 125 4.60 4.21 0.93
C ILE A 125 5.26 3.36 2.03
N ILE A 126 6.28 3.87 2.72
CA ILE A 126 6.97 3.05 3.73
C ILE A 126 6.07 2.75 4.93
N ILE A 127 5.22 3.70 5.35
CA ILE A 127 4.26 3.52 6.44
C ILE A 127 3.16 2.56 6.03
N HIS A 128 2.77 2.53 4.75
CA HIS A 128 1.79 1.60 4.21
C HIS A 128 2.33 0.17 4.02
N LYS A 129 3.55 0.03 3.47
CA LYS A 129 4.14 -1.28 3.20
C LYS A 129 4.44 -2.11 4.43
N LEU A 130 4.79 -1.47 5.55
CA LEU A 130 5.14 -2.17 6.78
C LEU A 130 3.96 -3.01 7.32
N PRO A 131 2.76 -2.43 7.55
CA PRO A 131 1.56 -3.19 7.93
C PRO A 131 1.17 -4.26 6.91
N VAL A 132 1.22 -3.96 5.61
CA VAL A 132 0.89 -4.93 4.54
C VAL A 132 1.83 -6.14 4.61
N ALA A 133 3.13 -5.92 4.77
CA ALA A 133 4.10 -7.00 4.92
C ALA A 133 3.83 -7.84 6.19
N ILE A 134 3.46 -7.21 7.31
CA ILE A 134 3.07 -7.89 8.55
C ILE A 134 1.83 -8.77 8.31
N ILE A 135 0.83 -8.26 7.60
CA ILE A 135 -0.41 -9.02 7.30
C ILE A 135 -0.11 -10.22 6.43
N LEU A 136 0.60 -10.02 5.32
CA LEU A 136 0.95 -11.10 4.40
C LEU A 136 1.78 -12.18 5.09
N ALA A 137 2.80 -11.78 5.85
CA ALA A 137 3.63 -12.71 6.59
C ALA A 137 2.84 -13.48 7.67
N THR A 138 1.95 -12.79 8.40
CA THR A 138 1.07 -13.41 9.41
C THR A 138 0.12 -14.41 8.75
N PHE A 139 -0.44 -14.04 7.60
CA PHE A 139 -1.33 -14.90 6.82
C PHE A 139 -0.60 -16.14 6.28
N PHE A 140 0.56 -15.99 5.65
CA PHE A 140 1.36 -17.11 5.14
C PHE A 140 1.74 -18.12 6.23
N ARG A 141 1.99 -17.61 7.45
CA ARG A 141 2.22 -18.47 8.60
C ARG A 141 0.95 -19.19 9.04
N ALA A 142 -0.19 -18.51 9.05
CA ALA A 142 -1.49 -19.09 9.41
C ALA A 142 -1.95 -20.16 8.41
N SER A 143 -1.67 -19.99 7.11
CA SER A 143 -1.95 -20.97 6.04
C SER A 143 -0.94 -22.13 5.99
N LYS A 144 0.04 -22.18 6.91
CA LYS A 144 1.11 -23.19 6.95
C LYS A 144 1.90 -23.27 5.64
N MET A 145 2.02 -22.17 4.91
CA MET A 145 2.88 -22.09 3.73
C MET A 145 4.34 -22.29 4.15
N LYS A 146 5.13 -22.98 3.31
CA LYS A 146 6.58 -23.16 3.57
C LYS A 146 7.25 -21.79 3.72
N THR A 147 8.01 -21.59 4.79
CA THR A 147 8.70 -20.31 5.08
C THR A 147 9.55 -19.82 3.92
N SER A 148 10.22 -20.73 3.19
CA SER A 148 11.00 -20.37 1.99
C SER A 148 10.17 -19.72 0.89
N LYS A 149 8.93 -20.20 0.66
CA LYS A 149 8.00 -19.58 -0.30
C LYS A 149 7.52 -18.21 0.18
N ALA A 150 7.29 -18.05 1.49
CA ALA A 150 6.87 -16.77 2.07
C ALA A 150 7.99 -15.73 1.95
N ILE A 151 9.24 -16.13 2.21
CA ILE A 151 10.42 -15.30 2.00
C ILE A 151 10.54 -14.92 0.53
N ALA A 152 10.44 -15.88 -0.39
CA ALA A 152 10.52 -15.61 -1.82
C ALA A 152 9.42 -14.62 -2.27
N PHE A 153 8.17 -14.82 -1.83
CA PHE A 153 7.08 -13.90 -2.10
C PHE A 153 7.40 -12.48 -1.63
N LEU A 154 7.79 -12.33 -0.36
CA LEU A 154 7.99 -11.01 0.25
C LEU A 154 9.21 -10.29 -0.31
N LEU A 155 10.29 -11.02 -0.64
CA LEU A 155 11.45 -10.44 -1.30
C LEU A 155 11.12 -9.98 -2.72
N LEU A 156 10.41 -10.78 -3.50
CA LEU A 156 9.98 -10.36 -4.84
C LEU A 156 9.02 -9.16 -4.75
N PHE A 157 8.07 -9.18 -3.82
CA PHE A 157 7.16 -8.07 -3.57
C PHE A 157 7.90 -6.79 -3.15
N ALA A 158 8.93 -6.90 -2.32
CA ALA A 158 9.76 -5.76 -1.89
C ALA A 158 10.45 -5.05 -3.05
N LEU A 159 10.72 -5.76 -4.16
CA LEU A 159 11.37 -5.21 -5.35
C LEU A 159 10.40 -4.48 -6.30
N MET A 160 9.09 -4.62 -6.13
CA MET A 160 8.11 -4.08 -7.08
C MET A 160 8.05 -2.54 -7.06
N THR A 161 8.10 -1.89 -5.90
CA THR A 161 8.17 -0.42 -5.84
C THR A 161 9.50 0.13 -6.38
N PRO A 162 10.67 -0.41 -6.00
CA PRO A 162 11.93 -0.07 -6.68
C PRO A 162 11.87 -0.24 -8.20
N LEU A 163 11.20 -1.28 -8.69
CA LEU A 163 11.01 -1.48 -10.12
C LEU A 163 10.20 -0.34 -10.74
N GLY A 164 9.12 0.12 -10.08
CA GLY A 164 8.38 1.32 -10.49
C GLY A 164 9.26 2.57 -10.57
N VAL A 165 10.08 2.82 -9.54
CA VAL A 165 11.03 3.95 -9.50
C VAL A 165 12.03 3.87 -10.66
N LEU A 166 12.57 2.68 -10.93
CA LEU A 166 13.51 2.47 -12.03
C LEU A 166 12.85 2.62 -13.40
N ILE A 167 11.60 2.17 -13.57
CA ILE A 167 10.84 2.40 -14.81
C ILE A 167 10.69 3.91 -15.05
N ALA A 168 10.31 4.67 -14.02
CA ALA A 168 10.18 6.11 -14.14
C ALA A 168 11.50 6.80 -14.54
N ALA A 169 12.62 6.36 -13.98
CA ALA A 169 13.93 6.97 -14.23
C ALA A 169 14.53 6.63 -15.61
N ASN A 170 14.11 5.53 -16.25
CA ASN A 170 14.75 5.03 -17.48
C ASN A 170 13.89 5.18 -18.74
N PHE A 171 12.58 5.40 -18.61
CA PHE A 171 11.67 5.47 -19.75
C PHE A 171 11.11 6.89 -19.91
N SER A 172 11.55 7.60 -20.95
CA SER A 172 11.17 9.00 -21.21
C SER A 172 9.66 9.21 -21.37
N ILE A 173 8.93 8.20 -21.85
CA ILE A 173 7.47 8.24 -22.00
C ILE A 173 6.75 8.44 -20.66
N ILE A 174 7.35 8.00 -19.55
CA ILE A 174 6.80 8.21 -18.20
C ILE A 174 6.83 9.68 -17.82
N HIS A 175 7.87 10.43 -18.23
CA HIS A 175 7.94 11.86 -17.99
C HIS A 175 6.89 12.63 -18.81
N THR A 176 6.57 12.18 -20.02
CA THR A 176 5.54 12.80 -20.86
C THR A 176 4.14 12.66 -20.26
N TYR A 177 3.84 11.52 -19.63
CA TYR A 177 2.53 11.24 -19.03
C TYR A 177 2.57 11.23 -17.50
N TYR A 178 3.51 11.98 -16.92
CA TYR A 178 3.81 11.91 -15.48
C TYR A 178 2.62 12.33 -14.63
N THR A 179 1.93 13.41 -15.02
CA THR A 179 0.75 13.95 -14.34
C THR A 179 -0.42 12.97 -14.41
N GLU A 180 -0.66 12.33 -15.56
CA GLU A 180 -1.69 11.31 -15.76
C GLU A 180 -1.43 10.05 -14.95
N ILE A 181 -0.20 9.54 -14.97
CA ILE A 181 0.21 8.36 -14.18
C ILE A 181 0.07 8.68 -12.69
N SER A 182 0.48 9.88 -12.27
CA SER A 182 0.30 10.34 -10.89
C SER A 182 -1.17 10.39 -10.49
N GLY A 183 -2.07 10.84 -11.39
CA GLY A 183 -3.51 10.75 -11.21
C GLY A 183 -4.00 9.32 -10.97
N VAL A 184 -3.56 8.36 -11.79
CA VAL A 184 -3.87 6.93 -11.58
C VAL A 184 -3.40 6.46 -10.21
N VAL A 185 -2.19 6.81 -9.80
CA VAL A 185 -1.65 6.43 -8.49
C VAL A 185 -2.44 7.06 -7.36
N ILE A 186 -2.81 8.35 -7.45
CA ILE A 186 -3.71 8.98 -6.47
C ILE A 186 -5.01 8.20 -6.34
N GLY A 187 -5.63 7.80 -7.45
CA GLY A 187 -6.84 6.96 -7.42
C GLY A 187 -6.65 5.64 -6.69
N ILE A 188 -5.53 4.95 -6.95
CA ILE A 188 -5.14 3.72 -6.25
C ILE A 188 -5.02 3.97 -4.73
N LEU A 189 -4.30 5.02 -4.34
CA LEU A 189 -4.05 5.35 -2.93
C LEU A 189 -5.34 5.75 -2.20
N LEU A 190 -6.21 6.53 -2.85
CA LEU A 190 -7.52 6.91 -2.31
C LEU A 190 -8.39 5.67 -2.06
N HIS A 191 -8.46 4.75 -3.01
CA HIS A 191 -9.24 3.52 -2.85
C HIS A 191 -8.73 2.68 -1.67
N ILE A 192 -7.43 2.35 -1.64
CA ILE A 192 -6.86 1.50 -0.58
C ILE A 192 -7.01 2.15 0.79
N SER A 193 -6.67 3.43 0.90
CA SER A 193 -6.69 4.14 2.18
C SER A 193 -8.10 4.24 2.76
N THR A 194 -9.09 4.52 1.92
CA THR A 194 -10.50 4.60 2.34
C THR A 194 -11.06 3.21 2.68
N THR A 195 -10.77 2.18 1.89
CA THR A 195 -11.16 0.79 2.21
C THR A 195 -10.60 0.36 3.57
N ILE A 196 -9.30 0.59 3.83
CA ILE A 196 -8.68 0.30 5.15
C ILE A 196 -9.37 1.08 6.29
N LEU A 197 -9.64 2.37 6.07
CA LEU A 197 -10.28 3.24 7.06
C LEU A 197 -11.70 2.81 7.40
N PHE A 198 -12.51 2.42 6.41
CA PHE A 198 -13.92 2.14 6.62
C PHE A 198 -14.20 0.66 6.95
N GLU A 199 -13.47 -0.28 6.36
CA GLU A 199 -13.67 -1.72 6.57
C GLU A 199 -13.15 -2.19 7.94
N SER A 200 -12.21 -1.47 8.55
CA SER A 200 -11.72 -1.77 9.90
C SER A 200 -12.74 -1.52 11.03
N ASN A 201 -14.00 -1.17 10.72
CA ASN A 201 -15.09 -1.04 11.69
C ASN A 201 -15.78 -2.39 11.95
N GLU A 202 -15.59 -2.96 13.13
CA GLU A 202 -16.41 -4.09 13.59
C GLU A 202 -17.68 -3.59 14.30
N ASN A 203 -18.85 -4.05 13.85
CA ASN A 203 -20.14 -3.98 14.55
C ASN A 203 -20.71 -2.56 14.80
N HIS A 204 -20.34 -1.55 14.00
CA HIS A 204 -20.87 -0.17 14.07
C HIS A 204 -20.77 0.51 15.46
N LYS A 205 -19.94 0.00 16.38
CA LYS A 205 -19.69 0.63 17.68
C LYS A 205 -18.56 1.64 17.56
N PHE A 206 -18.76 2.82 18.15
CA PHE A 206 -17.75 3.87 18.20
C PHE A 206 -16.47 3.36 18.90
N ASN A 207 -15.32 3.51 18.25
CA ASN A 207 -14.01 3.08 18.76
C ASN A 207 -13.09 4.30 18.91
N ILE A 208 -12.99 4.83 20.12
CA ILE A 208 -12.17 6.01 20.42
C ILE A 208 -10.68 5.78 20.12
N SER A 209 -10.15 4.58 20.34
CA SER A 209 -8.75 4.27 20.02
C SER A 209 -8.50 4.41 18.53
N LYS A 210 -9.42 3.91 17.69
CA LYS A 210 -9.32 4.07 16.23
C LYS A 210 -9.38 5.54 15.83
N LEU A 211 -10.32 6.31 16.39
CA LEU A 211 -10.42 7.74 16.09
C LEU A 211 -9.14 8.49 16.46
N LEU A 212 -8.59 8.27 17.66
CA LEU A 212 -7.32 8.87 18.07
C LEU A 212 -6.17 8.47 17.15
N THR A 213 -6.10 7.20 16.75
CA THR A 213 -5.11 6.73 15.78
C THR A 213 -5.22 7.46 14.43
N ILE A 214 -6.43 7.68 13.93
CA ILE A 214 -6.67 8.44 12.69
C ILE A 214 -6.22 9.89 12.86
N ILE A 215 -6.59 10.54 13.96
CA ILE A 215 -6.18 11.93 14.23
C ILE A 215 -4.66 12.06 14.29
N ILE A 216 -3.98 11.14 14.99
CA ILE A 216 -2.51 11.15 15.08
C ILE A 216 -1.90 10.98 13.68
N ALA A 217 -2.42 10.08 12.86
CA ALA A 217 -1.94 9.88 11.50
C ALA A 217 -2.08 11.15 10.64
N ILE A 218 -3.22 11.82 10.72
CA ILE A 218 -3.49 13.09 10.00
C ILE A 218 -2.52 14.18 10.47
N VAL A 219 -2.36 14.36 11.79
CA VAL A 219 -1.47 15.38 12.36
C VAL A 219 -0.03 15.12 11.96
N ILE A 220 0.45 13.87 12.05
CA ILE A 220 1.80 13.53 11.63
C ILE A 220 1.97 13.83 10.14
N ALA A 221 1.05 13.37 9.29
CA ALA A 221 1.13 13.60 7.84
C ALA A 221 1.12 15.09 7.46
N TYR A 222 0.41 15.94 8.21
CA TYR A 222 0.38 17.38 7.99
C TYR A 222 1.70 18.10 8.37
N LEU A 223 2.46 17.54 9.30
CA LEU A 223 3.69 18.16 9.82
C LEU A 223 4.96 17.81 9.03
N ILE A 224 4.87 16.91 8.05
CA ILE A 224 5.98 16.49 7.18
C ILE A 224 5.78 17.06 5.78
#